data_AF-A0A258BPB7-F1
#
_entry.id   AF-A0A258BPB7-F1
#
_cell.length_a   1.000
_cell.length_b   1.000
_cell.length_c   1.000
_cell.angle_alpha   90.00
_cell.angle_beta   90.00
_cell.angle_gamma   90.00
#
_symmetry.space_group_name_H-M   'P 1'
#
loop_
_entity.id
_entity.type
_entity.pdbx_description
1 polymer ?
#
loop_
_entity_poly.entity_id
_entity_poly.type
_entity_poly.pdbx_seq_one_letter_code
_entity_poly.pdbx_strand_id
1 'polypeptide(L)'
;MPITDLPTPPSRTDAANFNVRAESFLGALPTFVIQANALATETNGYAANAAASAATAINAPGTSATSTTSLAIGTGSKSLTIQTGKALVVGQWVTITSTASPANWMHGQITAYTSGTGALVVNVGMTGGSGTIASWTVGLAAPSQGTNALLATGSYADPGWLTSLAGSKITGTIGVANGGTGA
;
A
#
# COMPACT_ATOMS: atom_id res chain seq x y z
N MET A 1 -1.92 -19.90 18.16
CA MET A 1 -1.63 -21.00 19.11
C MET A 1 -1.39 -20.39 20.50
N PRO A 2 -2.07 -20.87 21.56
CA PRO A 2 -1.85 -20.33 22.90
C PRO A 2 -0.51 -20.79 23.48
N ILE A 3 0.16 -19.91 24.23
CA ILE A 3 1.31 -20.27 25.08
C ILE A 3 0.74 -20.81 26.40
N THR A 4 1.26 -21.95 26.86
CA THR A 4 0.89 -22.50 28.17
C THR A 4 1.52 -21.66 29.27
N ASP A 5 0.74 -21.32 30.30
CA ASP A 5 1.24 -20.61 31.47
C ASP A 5 2.39 -21.38 32.14
N LEU A 6 3.43 -20.64 32.55
CA LEU A 6 4.52 -21.25 33.30
C LEU A 6 4.05 -21.65 34.72
N PRO A 7 4.54 -22.78 35.25
CA PRO A 7 4.27 -23.18 36.64
C PRO A 7 4.75 -22.13 37.64
N THR A 8 4.24 -22.17 38.88
CA THR A 8 4.67 -21.25 39.94
C THR A 8 6.20 -21.34 40.17
N PRO A 9 6.94 -20.22 40.11
CA PRO A 9 8.38 -20.25 40.29
C PRO A 9 8.77 -20.64 41.72
N PRO A 10 9.97 -21.22 41.91
CA PRO A 10 10.49 -21.53 43.25
C PRO A 10 10.75 -20.25 44.06
N SER A 11 10.42 -20.26 45.36
CA SER A 11 10.62 -19.12 46.26
C SER A 11 11.36 -19.52 47.53
N ARG A 12 12.34 -18.69 47.94
CA ARG A 12 13.08 -18.91 49.19
C ARG A 12 12.21 -18.70 50.44
N THR A 13 11.08 -18.00 50.30
CA THR A 13 10.08 -17.85 51.38
C THR A 13 9.22 -19.09 51.58
N ASP A 14 9.29 -20.07 50.66
CA ASP A 14 8.58 -21.35 50.72
C ASP A 14 9.56 -22.51 50.47
N ALA A 15 10.50 -22.66 51.41
CA ALA A 15 11.60 -23.61 51.28
C ALA A 15 11.14 -25.07 51.15
N ALA A 16 10.00 -25.43 51.75
CA ALA A 16 9.44 -26.79 51.68
C ALA A 16 9.06 -27.21 50.25
N ASN A 17 8.62 -26.25 49.42
CA ASN A 17 8.19 -26.51 48.05
C ASN A 17 9.22 -26.08 46.98
N PHE A 18 10.38 -25.53 47.38
CA PHE A 18 11.36 -24.94 46.47
C PHE A 18 11.80 -25.89 45.36
N ASN A 19 12.27 -27.10 45.72
CA ASN A 19 12.80 -28.06 44.75
C ASN A 19 11.72 -28.55 43.78
N VAL A 20 10.52 -28.88 44.28
CA VAL A 20 9.40 -29.34 43.45
C VAL A 20 8.99 -28.27 42.43
N ARG A 21 8.93 -27.00 42.84
CA ARG A 21 8.64 -25.88 41.94
C ARG A 21 9.77 -25.61 40.96
N ALA A 22 11.03 -25.75 41.38
CA ALA A 22 12.19 -25.56 40.51
C ALA A 22 12.19 -26.57 39.37
N GLU A 23 12.01 -27.86 39.67
CA GLU A 23 11.94 -28.92 38.65
C GLU A 23 10.77 -28.69 37.68
N SER A 24 9.58 -28.36 38.21
CA SER A 24 8.40 -28.11 37.38
C SER A 24 8.59 -26.88 36.47
N PHE A 25 9.10 -25.78 37.01
CA PHE A 25 9.34 -24.55 36.24
C PHE A 25 10.39 -24.76 35.15
N LEU A 26 11.53 -25.36 35.48
CA LEU A 26 12.61 -25.64 34.52
C LEU A 26 12.18 -26.64 33.45
N GLY A 27 11.41 -27.67 33.83
CA GLY A 27 10.84 -28.65 32.89
C GLY A 27 9.85 -28.04 31.89
N ALA A 28 9.21 -26.91 32.21
CA ALA A 28 8.28 -26.22 31.31
C ALA A 28 8.96 -25.32 30.26
N LEU A 29 10.22 -24.91 30.49
CA LEU A 29 10.91 -23.95 29.61
C LEU A 29 11.10 -24.44 28.16
N PRO A 30 11.46 -25.71 27.89
CA PRO A 30 11.57 -26.20 26.51
C PRO A 30 10.24 -26.08 25.74
N THR A 31 9.12 -26.42 26.39
CA THR A 31 7.78 -26.28 25.80
C THR A 31 7.44 -24.81 25.55
N PHE A 32 7.76 -23.93 26.49
CA PHE A 32 7.59 -22.48 26.31
C PHE A 32 8.37 -21.96 25.09
N VAL A 33 9.63 -22.35 24.93
CA VAL A 33 10.45 -21.94 23.77
C VAL A 33 9.84 -22.41 22.45
N ILE A 34 9.37 -23.66 22.39
CA ILE A 34 8.70 -24.20 21.20
C ILE A 34 7.43 -23.40 20.87
N GLN A 35 6.59 -23.15 21.88
CA GLN A 35 5.34 -22.41 21.69
C GLN A 35 5.59 -20.95 21.31
N ALA A 36 6.59 -20.30 21.90
CA ALA A 36 6.98 -18.94 21.58
C ALA A 36 7.50 -18.81 20.13
N ASN A 37 8.35 -19.74 19.69
CA ASN A 37 8.84 -19.76 18.31
C ASN A 37 7.71 -19.98 17.29
N ALA A 38 6.80 -20.90 17.59
CA ALA A 38 5.64 -21.16 16.73
C ALA A 38 4.67 -19.98 16.69
N LEU A 39 4.44 -19.27 17.81
CA LEU A 39 3.65 -18.04 17.83
C LEU A 39 4.30 -16.94 16.96
N ALA A 40 5.63 -16.82 17.00
CA ALA A 40 6.34 -15.88 16.14
C ALA A 40 6.15 -16.22 14.65
N THR A 41 6.24 -17.51 14.28
CA THR A 41 5.97 -17.97 12.92
C THR A 41 4.53 -17.68 12.48
N GLU A 42 3.56 -17.97 13.34
CA GLU A 42 2.13 -17.73 13.07
C GLU A 42 1.85 -16.24 12.87
N THR A 43 2.42 -15.38 13.73
CA THR A 43 2.30 -13.92 13.64
C THR A 43 2.88 -13.40 12.32
N ASN A 44 4.05 -13.89 11.91
CA ASN A 44 4.62 -13.56 10.60
C ASN A 44 3.74 -14.06 9.44
N GLY A 45 3.11 -15.23 9.60
CA GLY A 45 2.14 -15.77 8.65
C GLY A 45 0.90 -14.88 8.49
N TYR A 46 0.39 -14.28 9.57
CA TYR A 46 -0.74 -13.35 9.49
C TYR A 46 -0.44 -12.11 8.66
N ALA A 47 0.77 -11.54 8.74
CA ALA A 47 1.18 -10.42 7.90
C ALA A 47 1.20 -10.80 6.41
N ALA A 48 1.74 -11.98 6.08
CA ALA A 48 1.74 -12.50 4.70
C ALA A 48 0.30 -12.76 4.19
N ASN A 49 -0.56 -13.36 5.01
CA ASN A 49 -1.96 -13.61 4.67
C ASN A 49 -2.74 -12.31 4.45
N ALA A 50 -2.47 -11.28 5.26
CA ALA A 50 -3.08 -9.95 5.09
C ALA A 50 -2.65 -9.31 3.76
N ALA A 51 -1.35 -9.37 3.42
CA ALA A 51 -0.84 -8.87 2.15
C ALA A 51 -1.44 -9.63 0.95
N ALA A 52 -1.53 -10.96 1.03
CA ALA A 52 -2.17 -11.78 0.01
C ALA A 52 -3.66 -11.43 -0.14
N SER A 53 -4.37 -11.26 0.96
CA SER A 53 -5.79 -10.86 0.95
C SER A 53 -5.99 -9.51 0.25
N ALA A 54 -5.14 -8.52 0.55
CA ALA A 54 -5.18 -7.22 -0.13
C ALA A 54 -4.93 -7.34 -1.64
N ALA A 55 -3.98 -8.18 -2.06
CA ALA A 55 -3.71 -8.43 -3.47
C ALA A 55 -4.91 -9.08 -4.19
N THR A 56 -5.56 -10.06 -3.56
CA THR A 56 -6.75 -10.70 -4.14
C THR A 56 -7.93 -9.74 -4.28
N ALA A 57 -8.11 -8.82 -3.32
CA ALA A 57 -9.19 -7.83 -3.36
C ALA A 57 -9.05 -6.86 -4.55
N ILE A 58 -7.83 -6.39 -4.85
CA ILE A 58 -7.59 -5.48 -5.98
C ILE A 58 -7.77 -6.19 -7.33
N ASN A 59 -7.48 -7.49 -7.41
CA ASN A 59 -7.60 -8.29 -8.63
C ASN A 59 -8.97 -8.96 -8.81
N ALA A 60 -9.94 -8.68 -7.92
CA ALA A 60 -11.28 -9.24 -8.05
C ALA A 60 -11.94 -8.79 -9.38
N PRO A 61 -12.73 -9.64 -10.06
CA PRO A 61 -13.37 -9.26 -11.32
C PRO A 61 -14.27 -8.02 -11.26
N GLY A 62 -14.75 -7.64 -10.07
CA GLY A 62 -15.57 -6.46 -9.83
C GLY A 62 -14.78 -5.15 -9.73
N THR A 63 -13.48 -5.17 -9.45
CA THR A 63 -12.63 -3.99 -9.20
C THR A 63 -11.89 -3.49 -10.45
N SER A 64 -12.12 -4.14 -11.59
CA SER A 64 -11.66 -3.68 -12.90
C SER A 64 -12.80 -3.68 -13.90
N ALA A 65 -12.71 -2.80 -14.89
CA ALA A 65 -13.69 -2.67 -15.95
C ALA A 65 -13.02 -2.41 -17.30
N THR A 66 -13.77 -2.54 -18.39
CA THR A 66 -13.35 -2.10 -19.72
C THR A 66 -14.38 -1.12 -20.27
N SER A 67 -13.93 -0.24 -21.16
CA SER A 67 -14.78 0.72 -21.84
C SER A 67 -14.41 0.85 -23.30
N THR A 68 -15.43 0.94 -24.15
CA THR A 68 -15.28 1.27 -25.57
C THR A 68 -15.60 2.74 -25.87
N THR A 69 -15.77 3.57 -24.84
CA THR A 69 -16.05 5.00 -25.03
C THR A 69 -14.85 5.67 -25.69
N SER A 70 -15.09 6.37 -26.80
CA SER A 70 -14.06 7.16 -27.48
C SER A 70 -13.73 8.41 -26.65
N LEU A 71 -12.51 8.47 -26.12
CA LEU A 71 -12.05 9.57 -25.27
C LEU A 71 -10.72 10.11 -25.78
N ALA A 72 -10.64 11.44 -25.88
CA ALA A 72 -9.37 12.14 -25.99
C ALA A 72 -8.68 12.15 -24.62
N ILE A 73 -7.41 11.75 -24.59
CA ILE A 73 -6.55 11.85 -23.41
C ILE A 73 -6.44 13.32 -23.03
N GLY A 74 -6.74 13.62 -21.76
CA GLY A 74 -6.62 14.96 -21.21
C GLY A 74 -7.11 15.01 -19.78
N THR A 75 -6.78 16.10 -19.09
CA THR A 75 -7.23 16.37 -17.73
C THR A 75 -8.69 16.85 -17.69
N GLY A 76 -9.25 16.94 -16.49
CA GLY A 76 -10.61 17.36 -16.23
C GLY A 76 -11.62 16.20 -16.22
N SER A 77 -12.90 16.54 -16.24
CA SER A 77 -13.98 15.55 -16.17
C SER A 77 -14.07 14.72 -17.44
N LYS A 78 -13.98 13.39 -17.31
CA LYS A 78 -14.16 12.41 -18.38
C LYS A 78 -15.31 11.48 -18.04
N SER A 79 -16.27 11.38 -18.95
CA SER A 79 -17.42 10.48 -18.83
C SER A 79 -17.23 9.28 -19.75
N LEU A 80 -17.44 8.08 -19.23
CA LEU A 80 -17.34 6.82 -19.96
C LEU A 80 -18.39 5.82 -19.50
N THR A 81 -18.71 4.88 -20.37
CA THR A 81 -19.54 3.72 -20.01
C THR A 81 -18.65 2.51 -19.86
N ILE A 82 -18.73 1.86 -18.71
CA ILE A 82 -18.08 0.57 -18.42
C ILE A 82 -19.13 -0.55 -18.35
N GLN A 83 -18.71 -1.80 -18.14
CA GLN A 83 -19.68 -2.86 -17.83
C GLN A 83 -20.49 -2.52 -16.57
N THR A 84 -21.73 -2.99 -16.52
CA THR A 84 -22.60 -2.88 -15.35
C THR A 84 -22.12 -3.78 -14.20
N GLY A 85 -22.59 -3.50 -12.99
CA GLY A 85 -22.35 -4.37 -11.82
C GLY A 85 -20.91 -4.42 -11.32
N LYS A 86 -20.07 -3.45 -11.69
CA LYS A 86 -18.71 -3.33 -11.14
C LYS A 86 -18.74 -2.76 -9.73
N ALA A 87 -17.81 -3.20 -8.89
CA ALA A 87 -17.66 -2.80 -7.49
C ALA A 87 -16.79 -1.54 -7.36
N LEU A 88 -16.98 -0.57 -8.26
CA LEU A 88 -16.37 0.75 -8.17
C LEU A 88 -17.30 1.68 -7.39
N VAL A 89 -16.74 2.61 -6.62
CA VAL A 89 -17.52 3.60 -5.87
C VAL A 89 -16.97 5.01 -6.05
N VAL A 90 -17.83 6.02 -5.89
CA VAL A 90 -17.45 7.42 -5.91
C VAL A 90 -16.39 7.69 -4.83
N GLY A 91 -15.36 8.47 -5.18
CA GLY A 91 -14.23 8.79 -4.32
C GLY A 91 -13.02 7.85 -4.47
N GLN A 92 -13.19 6.66 -5.07
CA GLN A 92 -12.05 5.81 -5.42
C GLN A 92 -11.20 6.44 -6.52
N TRP A 93 -9.91 6.14 -6.48
CA TRP A 93 -8.97 6.49 -7.53
C TRP A 93 -8.85 5.35 -8.53
N VAL A 94 -8.77 5.71 -9.81
CA VAL A 94 -8.63 4.77 -10.91
C VAL A 94 -7.60 5.26 -11.91
N THR A 95 -7.00 4.30 -12.60
CA THR A 95 -6.27 4.55 -13.85
C THR A 95 -7.06 3.95 -15.00
N ILE A 96 -7.37 4.78 -15.99
CA ILE A 96 -7.99 4.43 -17.27
C ILE A 96 -6.84 4.27 -18.28
N THR A 97 -6.48 3.05 -18.61
CA THR A 97 -5.32 2.71 -19.43
C THR A 97 -5.77 2.14 -20.76
N SER A 98 -5.14 2.55 -21.87
CA SER A 98 -5.42 1.94 -23.16
C SER A 98 -5.07 0.46 -23.13
N THR A 99 -6.01 -0.39 -23.53
CA THR A 99 -5.80 -1.85 -23.54
C THR A 99 -4.71 -2.26 -24.54
N ALA A 100 -4.57 -1.51 -25.64
CA ALA A 100 -3.60 -1.80 -26.71
C ALA A 100 -2.22 -1.15 -26.49
N SER A 101 -2.14 -0.04 -25.75
CA SER A 101 -0.90 0.72 -25.57
C SER A 101 -0.84 1.33 -24.17
N PRO A 102 -0.32 0.62 -23.17
CA PRO A 102 -0.36 1.06 -21.76
C PRO A 102 0.38 2.37 -21.46
N ALA A 103 1.21 2.88 -22.37
CA ALA A 103 1.81 4.22 -22.26
C ALA A 103 0.76 5.36 -22.36
N ASN A 104 -0.42 5.05 -22.90
CA ASN A 104 -1.56 5.96 -23.00
C ASN A 104 -2.53 5.71 -21.85
N TRP A 105 -2.65 6.67 -20.93
CA TRP A 105 -3.48 6.51 -19.74
C TRP A 105 -3.97 7.84 -19.16
N MET A 106 -5.02 7.77 -18.36
CA MET A 106 -5.60 8.86 -17.58
C MET A 106 -5.78 8.40 -16.14
N HIS A 107 -5.28 9.15 -15.17
CA HIS A 107 -5.40 8.83 -13.75
C HIS A 107 -6.24 9.90 -13.04
N GLY A 108 -7.20 9.47 -12.22
CA GLY A 108 -8.15 10.38 -11.60
C GLY A 108 -9.05 9.73 -10.56
N GLN A 109 -9.86 10.56 -9.92
CA GLN A 109 -10.84 10.14 -8.92
C GLN A 109 -12.23 10.00 -9.54
N ILE A 110 -12.95 8.93 -9.20
CA ILE A 110 -14.34 8.74 -9.60
C ILE A 110 -15.21 9.80 -8.90
N THR A 111 -15.93 10.59 -9.67
CA THR A 111 -16.86 11.62 -9.16
C THR A 111 -18.32 11.23 -9.28
N ALA A 112 -18.66 10.30 -10.19
CA ALA A 112 -19.99 9.71 -10.28
C ALA A 112 -19.92 8.28 -10.83
N TYR A 113 -20.78 7.38 -10.33
CA TYR A 113 -20.94 6.04 -10.89
C TYR A 113 -22.38 5.56 -10.71
N THR A 114 -22.96 5.01 -11.78
CA THR A 114 -24.28 4.35 -11.76
C THR A 114 -24.09 2.88 -12.14
N SER A 115 -24.09 1.99 -11.16
CA SER A 115 -23.77 0.56 -11.38
C SER A 115 -24.73 -0.16 -12.32
N GLY A 116 -26.01 0.25 -12.34
CA GLY A 116 -27.03 -0.32 -13.21
C GLY A 116 -26.86 0.01 -14.70
N THR A 117 -26.22 1.13 -15.03
CA THR A 117 -26.00 1.57 -16.43
C THR A 117 -24.53 1.52 -16.85
N GLY A 118 -23.60 1.40 -15.89
CA GLY A 118 -22.16 1.47 -16.15
C GLY A 118 -21.67 2.90 -16.41
N ALA A 119 -22.51 3.92 -16.28
CA ALA A 119 -22.10 5.30 -16.45
C ALA A 119 -21.13 5.72 -15.34
N LEU A 120 -19.92 6.09 -15.73
CA LEU A 120 -18.82 6.46 -14.86
C LEU A 120 -18.31 7.85 -15.24
N VAL A 121 -18.02 8.68 -14.24
CA VAL A 121 -17.35 9.97 -14.42
C VAL A 121 -16.10 9.99 -13.55
N VAL A 122 -14.98 10.35 -14.15
CA VAL A 122 -13.67 10.45 -13.50
C VAL A 122 -13.13 11.85 -13.71
N ASN A 123 -12.72 12.51 -12.63
CA ASN A 123 -11.95 13.74 -12.70
C ASN A 123 -10.47 13.41 -12.85
N VAL A 124 -9.93 13.60 -14.05
CA VAL A 124 -8.56 13.23 -14.43
C VAL A 124 -7.59 14.35 -14.06
N GLY A 125 -6.58 14.03 -13.25
CA GLY A 125 -5.52 14.95 -12.84
C GLY A 125 -4.17 14.71 -13.51
N MET A 126 -3.91 13.48 -13.97
CA MET A 126 -2.65 13.11 -14.62
C MET A 126 -2.91 12.26 -15.86
N THR A 127 -2.06 12.42 -16.87
CA THR A 127 -2.16 11.69 -18.13
C THR A 127 -0.78 11.22 -18.60
N GLY A 128 -0.74 10.09 -19.30
CA GLY A 128 0.39 9.68 -20.12
C GLY A 128 -0.04 9.54 -21.58
N GLY A 129 0.84 9.94 -22.50
CA GLY A 129 0.58 9.88 -23.93
C GLY A 129 -0.43 10.92 -24.44
N SER A 130 -1.00 10.67 -25.61
CA SER A 130 -1.93 11.58 -26.29
C SER A 130 -2.85 10.83 -27.27
N GLY A 131 -3.81 11.54 -27.86
CA GLY A 131 -4.71 10.99 -28.88
C GLY A 131 -6.11 10.65 -28.37
N THR A 132 -6.93 10.09 -29.26
CA THR A 132 -8.31 9.64 -28.98
C THR A 132 -8.38 8.12 -29.10
N ILE A 133 -8.83 7.46 -28.05
CA ILE A 133 -8.81 6.00 -27.93
C ILE A 133 -10.21 5.52 -27.51
N ALA A 134 -10.61 4.37 -28.04
CA ALA A 134 -11.91 3.73 -27.78
C ALA A 134 -11.76 2.30 -27.23
N SER A 135 -10.63 1.99 -26.61
CA SER A 135 -10.36 0.71 -25.95
C SER A 135 -9.60 0.95 -24.65
N TRP A 136 -10.33 0.91 -23.55
CA TRP A 136 -9.83 1.26 -22.22
C TRP A 136 -10.05 0.12 -21.24
N THR A 137 -9.08 -0.05 -20.35
CA THR A 137 -9.18 -0.80 -19.10
C THR A 137 -9.17 0.17 -17.94
N VAL A 138 -10.14 0.09 -17.05
CA VAL A 138 -10.24 0.87 -15.81
C VAL A 138 -9.86 -0.03 -14.65
N GLY A 139 -8.83 0.35 -13.89
CA GLY A 139 -8.41 -0.37 -12.69
C GLY A 139 -8.32 0.55 -11.48
N LEU A 140 -8.57 0.01 -10.29
CA LEU A 140 -8.33 0.73 -9.03
C LEU A 140 -6.87 1.17 -8.92
N ALA A 141 -6.67 2.35 -8.35
CA ALA A 141 -5.36 2.95 -8.14
C ALA A 141 -5.25 3.56 -6.75
N ALA A 142 -4.01 3.78 -6.30
CA ALA A 142 -3.74 4.63 -5.15
C ALA A 142 -4.12 6.09 -5.47
N PRO A 143 -4.37 6.94 -4.47
CA PRO A 143 -4.55 8.37 -4.68
C PRO A 143 -3.42 9.00 -5.49
N SER A 144 -3.74 10.01 -6.29
CA SER A 144 -2.71 10.80 -6.95
C SER A 144 -1.82 11.44 -5.89
N GLN A 145 -0.54 11.07 -5.92
CA GLN A 145 0.48 11.75 -5.15
C GLN A 145 0.95 12.92 -6.00
N GLY A 146 0.95 14.13 -5.44
CA GLY A 146 1.36 15.32 -6.17
C GLY A 146 2.76 15.15 -6.76
N THR A 147 3.04 15.85 -7.85
CA THR A 147 4.32 15.82 -8.60
C THR A 147 5.58 16.02 -7.73
N ASN A 148 5.43 16.55 -6.51
CA ASN A 148 6.52 16.86 -5.58
C ASN A 148 6.51 15.99 -4.30
N ALA A 149 5.82 14.83 -4.30
CA ALA A 149 5.85 13.94 -3.14
C ALA A 149 7.20 13.21 -3.06
N LEU A 150 8.00 13.52 -2.04
CA LEU A 150 9.21 12.76 -1.75
C LEU A 150 8.80 11.44 -1.08
N LEU A 151 8.78 10.36 -1.86
CA LEU A 151 8.19 9.07 -1.45
C LEU A 151 9.19 7.98 -1.07
N ALA A 152 10.43 8.36 -0.77
CA ALA A 152 11.47 7.41 -0.40
C ALA A 152 12.09 7.80 0.94
N THR A 153 12.28 6.83 1.82
CA THR A 153 13.12 6.92 3.03
C THR A 153 14.59 6.58 2.73
N GLY A 154 15.05 6.73 1.48
CA GLY A 154 16.38 6.32 1.02
C GLY A 154 17.23 7.49 0.50
N SER A 155 18.44 7.20 0.00
CA SER A 155 19.32 8.20 -0.61
C SER A 155 18.78 8.68 -1.95
N TYR A 156 18.65 10.00 -2.09
CA TYR A 156 18.26 10.66 -3.31
C TYR A 156 19.51 11.24 -3.99
N ALA A 157 19.86 10.77 -5.19
CA ALA A 157 20.95 11.36 -5.99
C ALA A 157 20.38 12.40 -6.97
N ASP A 158 20.77 13.67 -6.77
CA ASP A 158 20.63 14.85 -7.65
C ASP A 158 19.59 14.75 -8.79
N PRO A 159 18.29 14.90 -8.48
CA PRO A 159 17.26 14.85 -9.50
C PRO A 159 17.25 16.12 -10.35
N GLY A 160 17.15 15.96 -11.66
CA GLY A 160 16.93 17.09 -12.58
C GLY A 160 15.61 17.84 -12.38
N TRP A 161 14.61 17.25 -11.70
CA TRP A 161 13.34 17.93 -11.40
C TRP A 161 13.43 18.90 -10.22
N LEU A 162 14.49 18.82 -9.40
CA LEU A 162 14.71 19.70 -8.27
C LEU A 162 15.63 20.84 -8.66
N THR A 163 15.04 21.84 -9.33
CA THR A 163 15.79 22.98 -9.87
C THR A 163 16.18 24.00 -8.80
N SER A 164 15.49 24.01 -7.65
CA SER A 164 15.86 24.82 -6.49
C SER A 164 15.29 24.26 -5.20
N LEU A 165 16.02 24.46 -4.11
CA LEU A 165 15.58 24.18 -2.74
C LEU A 165 15.78 25.44 -1.90
N ALA A 166 14.73 25.89 -1.22
CA ALA A 166 14.88 26.95 -0.24
C ALA A 166 15.66 26.39 0.95
N GLY A 167 16.92 26.83 1.13
CA GLY A 167 17.77 26.36 2.23
C GLY A 167 17.11 26.50 3.61
N SER A 168 16.26 27.51 3.80
CA SER A 168 15.48 27.72 5.02
C SER A 168 14.44 26.63 5.32
N LYS A 169 14.08 25.81 4.33
CA LYS A 169 13.14 24.68 4.48
C LYS A 169 13.85 23.35 4.73
N ILE A 170 15.17 23.31 4.63
CA ILE A 170 15.97 22.11 4.94
C ILE A 170 16.24 22.12 6.44
N THR A 171 15.53 21.28 7.19
CA THR A 171 15.72 21.13 8.64
C THR A 171 16.45 19.81 8.95
N GLY A 172 17.31 19.80 9.97
CA GLY A 172 18.06 18.61 10.40
C GLY A 172 19.56 18.68 10.10
N THR A 173 20.28 17.59 10.33
CA THR A 173 21.73 17.50 10.04
C THR A 173 21.95 17.32 8.54
N ILE A 174 22.47 18.35 7.88
CA ILE A 174 22.90 18.28 6.47
C ILE A 174 24.31 17.69 6.44
N GLY A 175 24.44 16.46 5.95
CA GLY A 175 25.75 15.87 5.64
C GLY A 175 26.32 16.51 4.38
N VAL A 176 26.94 17.68 4.51
CA VAL A 176 27.69 18.28 3.40
C VAL A 176 28.91 17.41 3.12
N ALA A 177 28.88 16.67 2.00
CA ALA A 177 30.10 16.14 1.41
C ALA A 177 30.90 17.35 0.93
N ASN A 178 32.02 17.65 1.61
CA ASN A 178 32.97 18.73 1.34
C ASN A 178 32.89 19.31 -0.09
N GLY A 179 32.27 20.48 -0.25
CA GLY A 179 32.15 21.12 -1.57
C GLY A 179 31.58 22.54 -1.59
N GLY A 180 31.47 23.24 -0.47
CA GLY A 180 31.04 24.63 -0.44
C GLY A 180 32.21 25.58 -0.19
N THR A 181 32.87 26.07 -1.24
CA THR A 181 33.60 27.34 -1.13
C THR A 181 32.58 28.46 -1.15
N GLY A 182 32.35 29.08 0.00
CA GLY A 182 31.41 30.19 0.16
C GLY A 182 31.69 31.34 -0.82
N ALA A 183 30.59 31.93 -1.29
CA ALA A 183 30.50 33.30 -1.77
C ALA A 183 29.18 33.88 -1.23
#